data_AF-A0A120FQX5-F1
#
_entry.id   AF-A0A120FQX5-F1
#
_cell.length_a   1.000
_cell.length_b   1.000
_cell.length_c   1.000
_cell.angle_alpha   90.00
_cell.angle_beta   90.00
_cell.angle_gamma   90.00
#
_symmetry.space_group_name_H-M   'P 1'
#
loop_
_entity.id
_entity.type
_entity.pdbx_description
1 polymer ?
#
loop_
_entity_poly.entity_id
_entity_poly.type
_entity_poly.pdbx_seq_one_letter_code
_entity_poly.pdbx_strand_id
1 'polypeptide(L)'
;MIAVFSGRHALMGMAAIAATLVSPVVAQDRMTLGPRQFEVDKSGAGAVLCAWSLYLSIQAKTAACALPRRPTDEAIDQAIVAIDQFILENSSLHPTKEALEAFKRNAATFSLRALNSQPQLCQGSDLDHFRSIDPEKIRAGVKALLAVPREPVMNPCL
;
A
#
# COMPACT_ATOMS: atom_id res chain seq x y z
N MET A 1 35.89 73.22 3.37
CA MET A 1 36.09 72.51 2.09
C MET A 1 34.87 71.62 1.91
N ILE A 2 33.88 71.91 1.05
CA ILE A 2 33.93 72.01 -0.43
C ILE A 2 34.53 70.72 -1.01
N ALA A 3 34.00 69.98 -1.97
CA ALA A 3 32.70 69.79 -2.63
C ALA A 3 32.90 68.62 -3.64
N VAL A 4 31.80 68.07 -4.19
CA VAL A 4 31.65 67.56 -5.58
C VAL A 4 32.37 66.22 -5.94
N PHE A 5 31.64 65.11 -6.14
CA PHE A 5 30.90 64.64 -7.36
C PHE A 5 31.79 63.92 -8.40
N SER A 6 31.39 62.70 -8.82
CA SER A 6 31.13 62.31 -10.23
C SER A 6 31.57 60.88 -10.62
N GLY A 7 30.73 60.24 -11.47
CA GLY A 7 30.99 58.99 -12.23
C GLY A 7 30.20 57.79 -11.69
N ARG A 8 28.98 57.43 -12.11
CA ARG A 8 28.39 57.20 -13.46
C ARG A 8 29.02 55.99 -14.19
N HIS A 9 28.14 55.16 -14.77
CA HIS A 9 28.34 53.95 -15.62
C HIS A 9 28.50 52.64 -14.82
N ALA A 10 27.79 51.53 -15.08
CA ALA A 10 26.94 51.14 -16.20
C ALA A 10 25.82 50.20 -15.71
N LEU A 11 24.61 50.37 -16.26
CA LEU A 11 23.56 49.37 -16.20
C LEU A 11 24.01 48.11 -16.96
N MET A 12 24.08 46.98 -16.28
CA MET A 12 24.17 45.67 -16.91
C MET A 12 22.81 45.00 -16.70
N GLY A 13 21.98 45.02 -17.74
CA GLY A 13 20.68 44.36 -17.75
C GLY A 13 20.85 42.86 -17.73
N MET A 14 20.50 42.21 -16.62
CA MET A 14 20.20 40.79 -16.60
C MET A 14 18.73 40.60 -16.95
N ALA A 15 18.48 40.21 -18.20
CA ALA A 15 17.22 39.59 -18.59
C ALA A 15 17.15 38.21 -17.91
N ALA A 16 16.53 38.15 -16.73
CA ALA A 16 16.17 36.90 -16.09
C ALA A 16 15.01 36.29 -16.89
N ILE A 17 15.32 35.32 -17.74
CA ILE A 17 14.33 34.44 -18.36
C ILE A 17 13.72 33.64 -17.20
N ALA A 18 12.51 34.04 -16.79
CA ALA A 18 11.67 33.27 -15.88
C ALA A 18 11.24 31.99 -16.60
N ALA A 19 12.08 30.96 -16.54
CA ALA A 19 11.67 29.60 -16.82
C ALA A 19 10.65 29.24 -15.74
N THR A 20 9.37 29.38 -16.08
CA THR A 20 8.27 28.80 -15.32
C THR A 20 8.44 27.28 -15.38
N LEU A 21 9.14 26.75 -14.38
CA LEU A 21 9.09 25.34 -14.03
C LEU A 21 7.61 25.05 -13.72
N VAL A 22 6.90 24.57 -14.73
CA VAL A 22 5.63 23.88 -14.53
C VAL A 22 6.02 22.63 -13.76
N SER A 23 6.00 22.71 -12.43
CA SER A 23 6.06 21.55 -11.58
C SER A 23 4.97 20.60 -12.08
N PRO A 24 5.29 19.36 -12.51
CA PRO A 24 4.24 18.37 -12.67
C PRO A 24 3.58 18.30 -11.29
N VAL A 25 2.27 18.60 -11.27
CA VAL A 25 1.43 18.32 -10.12
C VAL A 25 1.69 16.86 -9.78
N VAL A 26 2.45 16.66 -8.71
CA VAL A 26 2.64 15.37 -8.09
C VAL A 26 1.28 15.07 -7.47
N ALA A 27 0.37 14.57 -8.30
CA ALA A 27 -0.74 13.75 -7.84
C ALA A 27 -0.07 12.48 -7.31
N GLN A 28 0.46 12.56 -6.09
CA GLN A 28 0.58 11.40 -5.23
C GLN A 28 -0.86 11.00 -4.92
N ASP A 29 -1.47 10.28 -5.86
CA ASP A 29 -2.69 9.51 -5.63
C ASP A 29 -2.33 8.50 -4.55
N ARG A 30 -2.44 8.95 -3.30
CA ARG A 30 -2.54 8.04 -2.16
C ARG A 30 -3.75 7.20 -2.47
N MET A 31 -3.53 5.90 -2.66
CA MET A 31 -4.61 4.95 -2.72
C MET A 31 -5.45 5.12 -1.45
N THR A 32 -6.63 5.71 -1.59
CA THR A 32 -7.69 5.72 -0.59
C THR A 32 -8.75 4.76 -1.09
N LEU A 33 -9.24 3.89 -0.21
CA LEU A 33 -10.37 3.05 -0.55
C LEU A 33 -11.58 3.97 -0.78
N GLY A 34 -12.12 3.95 -1.99
CA GLY A 34 -13.33 4.66 -2.36
C GLY A 34 -14.60 3.92 -1.89
N PRO A 35 -15.79 4.51 -2.10
CA PRO A 35 -17.04 3.92 -1.64
C PRO A 35 -17.31 2.53 -2.26
N ARG A 36 -16.89 2.32 -3.51
CA ARG A 36 -17.06 1.03 -4.21
C ARG A 36 -16.32 -0.12 -3.52
N GLN A 37 -15.17 0.15 -2.94
CA GLN A 37 -14.37 -0.84 -2.22
C GLN A 37 -15.06 -1.31 -0.93
N PHE A 38 -16.12 -0.64 -0.47
CA PHE A 38 -16.94 -1.07 0.68
C PHE A 38 -18.29 -1.66 0.26
N GLU A 39 -18.60 -1.73 -1.03
CA GLU A 39 -19.82 -2.37 -1.51
C GLU A 39 -19.80 -3.87 -1.20
N VAL A 40 -21.00 -4.43 -0.99
CA VAL A 40 -21.17 -5.86 -0.75
C VAL A 40 -21.15 -6.58 -2.08
N ASP A 41 -20.15 -7.42 -2.28
CA ASP A 41 -20.13 -8.33 -3.41
C ASP A 41 -21.12 -9.48 -3.21
N LYS A 42 -21.88 -9.77 -4.27
CA LYS A 42 -22.90 -10.84 -4.27
C LYS A 42 -22.44 -12.11 -4.98
N SER A 43 -21.21 -12.14 -5.50
CA SER A 43 -20.66 -13.32 -6.18
C SER A 43 -20.23 -14.41 -5.20
N GLY A 44 -20.13 -14.09 -3.91
CA GLY A 44 -19.58 -14.97 -2.89
C GLY A 44 -18.05 -14.94 -2.82
N ALA A 45 -17.40 -14.20 -3.72
CA ALA A 45 -15.95 -14.03 -3.76
C ALA A 45 -15.48 -12.64 -3.29
N GLY A 46 -16.36 -11.84 -2.70
CA GLY A 46 -16.18 -10.41 -2.37
C GLY A 46 -14.92 -9.97 -1.66
N ALA A 47 -14.42 -10.79 -0.75
CA ALA A 47 -13.47 -10.46 0.30
C ALA A 47 -12.01 -10.22 -0.15
N VAL A 48 -11.77 -9.72 -1.36
CA VAL A 48 -10.41 -9.56 -1.93
C VAL A 48 -9.57 -8.62 -1.07
N LEU A 49 -10.08 -7.43 -0.76
CA LEU A 49 -9.34 -6.46 0.06
C LEU A 49 -9.23 -6.90 1.53
N CYS A 50 -10.22 -7.64 2.03
CA CYS A 50 -10.20 -8.23 3.37
C CYS A 50 -9.06 -9.25 3.48
N ALA A 51 -9.01 -10.25 2.59
CA ALA A 51 -7.95 -11.25 2.53
C ALA A 51 -6.57 -10.60 2.37
N TRP A 52 -6.45 -9.62 1.47
CA TRP A 52 -5.23 -8.85 1.28
C TRP A 52 -4.75 -8.17 2.57
N SER A 53 -5.65 -7.47 3.27
CA SER A 53 -5.31 -6.78 4.53
C SER A 53 -4.86 -7.74 5.63
N LEU A 54 -5.49 -8.92 5.74
CA LEU A 54 -5.12 -9.96 6.69
C LEU A 54 -3.73 -10.52 6.37
N TYR A 55 -3.46 -10.84 5.12
CA TYR A 55 -2.16 -11.34 4.67
C TYR A 55 -1.03 -10.34 4.89
N LEU A 56 -1.25 -9.06 4.58
CA LEU A 56 -0.28 -8.00 4.90
C LEU A 56 -0.03 -7.89 6.41
N SER A 57 -1.08 -7.99 7.23
CA SER A 57 -0.97 -7.95 8.69
C SER A 57 -0.17 -9.15 9.22
N ILE A 58 -0.43 -10.35 8.74
CA ILE A 58 0.29 -11.57 9.14
C ILE A 58 1.77 -11.46 8.76
N GLN A 59 2.11 -11.00 7.55
CA GLN A 59 3.51 -10.82 7.14
C GLN A 59 4.21 -9.75 7.98
N ALA A 60 3.57 -8.60 8.17
CA ALA A 60 4.12 -7.52 8.98
C ALA A 60 4.39 -8.00 10.42
N LYS A 61 3.44 -8.74 11.03
CA LYS A 61 3.62 -9.31 12.37
C LYS A 61 4.70 -10.38 12.43
N THR A 62 4.73 -11.29 11.46
CA THR A 62 5.74 -12.36 11.39
C THR A 62 7.16 -11.78 11.33
N ALA A 63 7.36 -10.76 10.48
CA ALA A 63 8.65 -10.07 10.36
C ALA A 63 9.00 -9.29 11.64
N ALA A 64 8.06 -8.53 12.19
CA ALA A 64 8.27 -7.70 13.37
C ALA A 64 8.56 -8.50 14.65
N CYS A 65 7.92 -9.65 14.79
CA CYS A 65 8.14 -10.59 15.89
C CYS A 65 9.36 -11.49 15.66
N ALA A 66 10.12 -11.29 14.57
CA ALA A 66 11.30 -12.06 14.19
C ALA A 66 11.05 -13.59 14.19
N LEU A 67 9.86 -14.01 13.75
CA LEU A 67 9.49 -15.42 13.75
C LEU A 67 10.16 -16.16 12.59
N PRO A 68 10.56 -17.44 12.78
CA PRO A 68 11.11 -18.24 11.70
C PRO A 68 10.06 -18.45 10.61
N ARG A 69 10.47 -18.30 9.35
CA ARG A 69 9.62 -18.47 8.17
C ARG A 69 9.11 -19.90 8.05
N ARG A 70 7.85 -20.06 7.64
CA ARG A 70 7.16 -21.33 7.37
C ARG A 70 6.67 -21.36 5.91
N PRO A 71 6.39 -22.54 5.35
CA PRO A 71 5.77 -22.66 4.02
C PRO A 71 4.49 -21.84 3.85
N THR A 72 3.71 -21.68 4.93
CA THR A 72 2.50 -20.86 4.96
C THR A 72 2.81 -19.38 4.70
N ASP A 73 3.92 -18.87 5.22
CA ASP A 73 4.32 -17.47 5.00
C ASP A 73 4.69 -17.23 3.53
N GLU A 74 5.30 -18.22 2.85
CA GLU A 74 5.59 -18.12 1.42
C GLU A 74 4.31 -18.17 0.56
N ALA A 75 3.35 -19.03 0.91
CA ALA A 75 2.06 -19.04 0.24
C ALA A 75 1.30 -17.71 0.41
N ILE A 76 1.43 -17.07 1.57
CA ILE A 76 0.88 -15.72 1.81
C ILE A 76 1.57 -14.67 0.95
N ASP A 77 2.90 -14.71 0.79
CA ASP A 77 3.60 -13.77 -0.09
C ASP A 77 3.16 -13.91 -1.55
N GLN A 78 3.02 -15.14 -2.03
CA GLN A 78 2.50 -15.44 -3.36
C GLN A 78 1.05 -14.94 -3.51
N ALA A 79 0.23 -15.12 -2.48
CA ALA A 79 -1.14 -14.61 -2.45
C ALA A 79 -1.20 -13.08 -2.55
N ILE A 80 -0.35 -12.37 -1.82
CA ILE A 80 -0.27 -10.90 -1.87
C ILE A 80 0.05 -10.45 -3.31
N VAL A 81 1.04 -11.06 -3.96
CA VAL A 81 1.39 -10.73 -5.35
C VAL A 81 0.22 -10.98 -6.31
N ALA A 82 -0.48 -12.11 -6.18
CA ALA A 82 -1.64 -12.41 -7.02
C ALA A 82 -2.79 -11.41 -6.81
N ILE A 83 -3.06 -11.05 -5.55
CA ILE A 83 -4.09 -10.06 -5.22
C ILE A 83 -3.70 -8.66 -5.70
N ASP A 84 -2.42 -8.27 -5.58
CA ASP A 84 -1.92 -7.00 -6.10
C ASP A 84 -2.18 -6.88 -7.61
N GLN A 85 -1.86 -7.93 -8.37
CA GLN A 85 -2.14 -7.97 -9.80
C GLN A 85 -3.63 -7.85 -10.09
N PHE A 86 -4.47 -8.58 -9.36
CA PHE A 86 -5.91 -8.50 -9.50
C PHE A 86 -6.45 -7.08 -9.23
N ILE A 87 -5.93 -6.39 -8.21
CA ILE A 87 -6.32 -5.02 -7.88
C ILE A 87 -5.95 -4.06 -9.01
N LEU A 88 -4.74 -4.18 -9.56
CA LEU A 88 -4.27 -3.34 -10.67
C LEU A 88 -5.14 -3.52 -11.93
N GLU A 89 -5.58 -4.75 -12.19
CA GLU A 89 -6.39 -5.08 -13.38
C GLU A 89 -7.87 -4.71 -13.24
N ASN A 90 -8.44 -4.85 -12.04
CA ASN A 90 -9.89 -4.84 -11.87
C ASN A 90 -10.43 -3.66 -11.05
N SER A 91 -9.58 -2.85 -10.42
CA SER A 91 -10.06 -1.70 -9.64
C SER A 91 -10.42 -0.51 -10.53
N SER A 92 -11.62 0.04 -10.32
CA SER A 92 -12.07 1.28 -10.95
C SER A 92 -11.29 2.53 -10.53
N LEU A 93 -10.47 2.44 -9.48
CA LEU A 93 -9.57 3.52 -9.08
C LEU A 93 -8.28 3.54 -9.90
N HIS A 94 -8.01 2.50 -10.70
CA HIS A 94 -6.81 2.38 -11.52
C HIS A 94 -5.51 2.74 -10.78
N PRO A 95 -5.23 2.12 -9.61
CA PRO A 95 -4.04 2.44 -8.85
C PRO A 95 -2.78 2.11 -9.64
N THR A 96 -1.73 2.92 -9.47
CA THR A 96 -0.40 2.54 -9.96
C THR A 96 0.23 1.50 -9.03
N LYS A 97 1.20 0.75 -9.55
CA LYS A 97 1.98 -0.18 -8.74
C LYS A 97 2.66 0.55 -7.58
N GLU A 98 3.20 1.73 -7.83
CA GLU A 98 3.88 2.55 -6.84
C GLU A 98 2.94 3.01 -5.72
N ALA A 99 1.70 3.38 -6.06
CA ALA A 99 0.67 3.75 -5.10
C ALA A 99 0.26 2.56 -4.23
N LEU A 100 0.11 1.37 -4.82
CA LEU A 100 -0.20 0.13 -4.11
C LEU A 100 0.93 -0.27 -3.15
N GLU A 101 2.18 -0.18 -3.60
CA GLU A 101 3.35 -0.43 -2.75
C GLU A 101 3.47 0.59 -1.60
N ALA A 102 3.18 1.86 -1.87
CA ALA A 102 3.13 2.89 -0.82
C ALA A 102 2.04 2.60 0.21
N PHE A 103 0.86 2.14 -0.24
CA PHE A 103 -0.21 1.71 0.65
C PHE A 103 0.23 0.55 1.55
N LYS A 104 0.83 -0.51 0.98
CA LYS A 104 1.33 -1.66 1.74
C LYS A 104 2.36 -1.26 2.81
N ARG A 105 3.30 -0.36 2.48
CA ARG A 105 4.28 0.16 3.45
C ARG A 105 3.61 0.94 4.60
N ASN A 106 2.60 1.75 4.29
CA ASN A 106 1.85 2.49 5.31
C ASN A 106 1.06 1.53 6.22
N ALA A 107 0.41 0.51 5.65
CA ALA A 107 -0.29 -0.52 6.40
C ALA A 107 0.67 -1.29 7.33
N ALA A 108 1.84 -1.70 6.83
CA ALA A 108 2.87 -2.34 7.65
C ALA A 108 3.34 -1.44 8.80
N THR A 109 3.52 -0.13 8.56
CA THR A 109 3.89 0.84 9.60
C THR A 109 2.84 0.91 10.71
N PHE A 110 1.55 0.87 10.37
CA PHE A 110 0.48 0.83 11.35
C PHE A 110 0.53 -0.44 12.20
N SER A 111 0.71 -1.61 11.57
CA SER A 111 0.87 -2.89 12.27
C SER A 111 2.08 -2.88 13.22
N LEU A 112 3.21 -2.32 12.81
CA LEU A 112 4.41 -2.17 13.65
C LEU A 112 4.16 -1.29 14.87
N ARG A 113 3.45 -0.17 14.73
CA ARG A 113 3.08 0.69 15.87
C ARG A 113 2.18 -0.03 16.87
N ALA A 114 1.25 -0.86 16.38
CA ALA A 114 0.40 -1.67 17.24
C ALA A 114 1.23 -2.70 18.04
N LEU A 115 2.22 -3.35 17.41
CA LEU A 115 3.12 -4.29 18.10
C LEU A 115 3.99 -3.60 19.15
N ASN A 116 4.54 -2.42 18.85
CA ASN A 116 5.35 -1.67 19.80
C ASN A 116 4.56 -1.26 21.06
N SER A 117 3.26 -1.01 20.93
CA SER A 117 2.39 -0.71 22.08
C SER A 117 1.86 -1.97 22.77
N GLN A 118 1.91 -3.13 22.12
CA GLN A 118 1.35 -4.39 22.61
C GLN A 118 2.24 -5.59 22.22
N PRO A 119 3.41 -5.78 22.88
CA PRO A 119 4.35 -6.85 22.56
C PRO A 119 3.76 -8.26 22.72
N GLN A 120 2.70 -8.41 23.52
CA GLN A 120 1.95 -9.65 23.67
C GLN A 120 1.33 -10.16 22.37
N LEU A 121 1.18 -9.31 21.35
CA LEU A 121 0.69 -9.69 20.03
C LEU A 121 1.64 -10.67 19.30
N CYS A 122 2.92 -10.73 19.69
CA CYS A 122 3.86 -11.74 19.20
C CYS A 122 3.69 -13.12 19.85
N GLN A 123 2.93 -13.20 20.94
CA GLN A 123 2.66 -14.44 21.69
C GLN A 123 1.21 -14.90 21.49
N GLY A 124 0.43 -14.21 20.65
CA GLY A 124 -0.98 -14.51 20.43
C GLY A 124 -1.21 -15.81 19.66
N SER A 125 -2.15 -16.61 20.15
CA SER A 125 -2.61 -17.85 19.49
C SER A 125 -3.09 -17.63 18.06
N ASP A 126 -3.62 -16.44 17.76
CA ASP A 126 -4.22 -16.13 16.47
C ASP A 126 -3.18 -16.09 15.35
N LEU A 127 -2.01 -15.48 15.60
CA LEU A 127 -0.94 -15.43 14.61
C LEU A 127 -0.43 -16.84 14.31
N ASP A 128 -0.25 -17.66 15.34
CA ASP A 128 0.24 -19.03 15.16
C ASP A 128 -0.82 -19.92 14.49
N HIS A 129 -2.11 -19.72 14.80
CA HIS A 129 -3.23 -20.36 14.13
C HIS A 129 -3.24 -20.05 12.62
N PHE A 130 -3.17 -18.78 12.23
CA PHE A 130 -3.10 -18.40 10.81
C PHE A 130 -1.88 -19.01 10.12
N ARG A 131 -0.73 -19.02 10.78
CA ARG A 131 0.52 -19.59 10.26
C ARG A 131 0.59 -21.12 10.34
N SER A 132 -0.45 -21.77 10.86
CA SER A 132 -0.64 -23.22 10.85
C SER A 132 -1.55 -23.70 9.70
N ILE A 133 -2.19 -22.76 9.00
CA ILE A 133 -3.02 -23.08 7.82
C ILE A 133 -2.12 -23.74 6.77
N ASP A 134 -2.64 -24.81 6.18
CA ASP A 134 -2.00 -25.51 5.06
C ASP A 134 -1.71 -24.52 3.90
N PRO A 135 -0.46 -24.40 3.45
CA PRO A 135 -0.08 -23.55 2.33
C PRO A 135 -0.94 -23.78 1.07
N GLU A 136 -1.31 -25.02 0.77
CA GLU A 136 -2.13 -25.34 -0.41
C GLU A 136 -3.56 -24.82 -0.27
N LYS A 137 -4.10 -24.79 0.96
CA LYS A 137 -5.41 -24.18 1.20
C LYS A 137 -5.40 -22.67 0.98
N ILE A 138 -4.29 -22.00 1.32
CA ILE A 138 -4.13 -20.57 1.03
C ILE A 138 -4.10 -20.35 -0.48
N ARG A 139 -3.27 -21.11 -1.22
CA ARG A 139 -3.17 -20.99 -2.68
C ARG A 139 -4.51 -21.27 -3.37
N ALA A 140 -5.17 -22.36 -2.99
CA ALA A 140 -6.47 -22.73 -3.55
C ALA A 140 -7.56 -21.68 -3.22
N GLY A 141 -7.58 -21.19 -1.98
CA GLY A 141 -8.53 -20.15 -1.56
C GLY A 141 -8.36 -18.86 -2.34
N VAL A 142 -7.11 -18.40 -2.52
CA VAL A 142 -6.81 -17.19 -3.30
C VAL A 142 -7.13 -17.39 -4.77
N LYS A 143 -6.78 -18.55 -5.35
CA LYS A 143 -7.16 -18.88 -6.73
C LYS A 143 -8.68 -18.81 -6.94
N ALA A 144 -9.46 -19.35 -6.00
CA ALA A 144 -10.92 -19.27 -6.06
C ALA A 144 -11.43 -17.83 -5.90
N LEU A 145 -10.85 -17.08 -4.95
CA LEU A 145 -11.22 -15.70 -4.67
C LEU A 145 -11.02 -14.77 -5.87
N LEU A 146 -9.96 -15.00 -6.64
CA LEU A 146 -9.56 -14.19 -7.80
C LEU A 146 -10.11 -14.71 -9.13
N ALA A 147 -10.91 -15.78 -9.13
CA ALA A 147 -11.40 -16.42 -10.36
C ALA A 147 -12.40 -15.57 -11.15
N VAL A 148 -13.01 -14.56 -10.52
CA VAL A 148 -14.02 -13.69 -11.13
C VAL A 148 -13.43 -12.28 -11.28
N PRO A 149 -13.25 -11.74 -12.51
CA PRO A 149 -12.75 -10.39 -12.73
C PRO A 149 -13.84 -9.37 -12.32
N ARG A 150 -13.60 -8.62 -11.24
CA ARG A 150 -14.57 -7.71 -10.62
C ARG A 150 -13.86 -6.71 -9.70
N GLU A 151 -14.58 -5.66 -9.29
CA GLU A 151 -14.02 -4.70 -8.34
C GLU A 151 -13.52 -5.42 -7.07
N PRO A 152 -12.25 -5.20 -6.66
CA PRO A 152 -11.75 -5.70 -5.39
C PRO A 152 -12.41 -4.93 -4.27
N VAL A 153 -13.31 -5.58 -3.54
CA VAL A 153 -14.03 -4.98 -2.41
C VAL A 153 -13.60 -5.60 -1.08
N MET A 154 -13.97 -4.95 0.01
CA MET A 154 -13.77 -5.41 1.38
C MET A 154 -14.80 -6.48 1.77
N ASN A 155 -16.04 -6.35 1.31
CA ASN A 155 -17.17 -7.10 1.84
C ASN A 155 -17.62 -8.28 0.94
N PRO A 156 -18.02 -9.42 1.53
CA PRO A 156 -18.10 -9.69 2.97
C PRO A 156 -16.72 -9.97 3.59
N CYS A 157 -16.42 -9.32 4.72
CA CYS A 157 -15.31 -9.66 5.62
C CYS A 157 -15.98 -10.09 6.93
N LEU A 158 -15.57 -11.23 7.50
CA LEU A 158 -16.19 -11.81 8.70
C LEU A 158 -15.95 -10.94 9.94
#